data_AF-A0A101HLC6-F1
#
_entry.id   AF-A0A101HLC6-F1
#
_cell.length_a   1.000
_cell.length_b   1.000
_cell.length_c   1.000
_cell.angle_alpha   90.00
_cell.angle_beta   90.00
_cell.angle_gamma   90.00
#
_symmetry.space_group_name_H-M   'P 1'
#
loop_
_entity.id
_entity.type
_entity.pdbx_description
1 polymer ?
#
loop_
_entity_poly.entity_id
_entity_poly.type
_entity_poly.pdbx_seq_one_letter_code
_entity_poly.pdbx_strand_id
1 'polypeptide(L)'
;MLAIIGLLITSGVALIIQYRGMSARLEVVTNLYSAKLMVESIVRSANRVSEANIRSQINKLSEYPGFEEVEVVNVESEEIGGSAEKRVFKVILRDKRLSREEVFYVYRFDPFAE
;
A
#
# COMPACT_ATOMS: atom_id res chain seq x y z
N MET A 1 -4.77 26.90 -43.19
CA MET A 1 -3.68 27.11 -42.21
C MET A 1 -4.21 27.14 -40.76
N LEU A 2 -5.22 27.96 -40.45
CA LEU A 2 -5.86 28.01 -39.11
C LEU A 2 -6.40 26.66 -38.60
N ALA A 3 -7.01 25.84 -39.46
CA ALA A 3 -7.52 24.53 -39.08
C ALA A 3 -6.43 23.53 -38.64
N ILE A 4 -5.23 23.60 -39.24
CA ILE A 4 -4.09 22.72 -38.91
C ILE A 4 -3.48 23.12 -37.56
N ILE A 5 -3.41 24.43 -37.30
CA ILE A 5 -2.95 24.98 -36.01
C ILE A 5 -3.91 24.58 -34.89
N GLY A 6 -5.23 24.68 -35.11
CA GLY A 6 -6.23 24.21 -34.16
C GLY A 6 -6.09 22.72 -33.84
N LEU A 7 -5.87 21.89 -34.86
CA LEU A 7 -5.70 20.44 -34.70
C LEU A 7 -4.43 20.10 -33.90
N LEU A 8 -3.30 20.78 -34.18
CA LEU A 8 -2.06 20.65 -33.42
C LEU A 8 -2.24 21.05 -31.94
N ILE A 9 -2.91 22.16 -31.65
CA ILE A 9 -3.18 22.60 -30.27
C ILE A 9 -4.05 21.57 -29.53
N THR A 10 -5.12 21.08 -30.15
CA THR A 10 -5.99 20.07 -29.53
C THR A 10 -5.27 18.75 -29.27
N SER A 11 -4.39 18.31 -30.19
CA SER A 11 -3.57 17.11 -29.99
C SER A 11 -2.55 17.28 -28.85
N GLY A 12 -1.94 18.46 -28.72
CA GLY A 12 -1.00 18.76 -27.63
C GLY A 12 -1.67 18.74 -26.26
N VAL A 13 -2.86 19.34 -26.14
CA VAL A 13 -3.65 19.32 -24.89
C VAL A 13 -4.08 17.89 -24.53
N ALA A 14 -4.52 17.10 -25.51
CA ALA A 14 -4.90 15.70 -25.28
C ALA A 14 -3.72 14.86 -24.75
N LEU A 15 -2.52 15.04 -25.32
CA LEU A 15 -1.30 14.37 -24.87
C LEU A 15 -0.94 14.74 -23.42
N ILE A 16 -1.04 16.02 -23.05
CA ILE A 16 -0.73 16.48 -21.69
C ILE A 16 -1.73 15.88 -20.69
N ILE A 17 -3.03 15.84 -21.02
CA ILE A 17 -4.05 15.24 -20.16
C ILE A 17 -3.79 13.74 -19.96
N GLN A 18 -3.48 13.02 -21.04
CA GLN A 18 -3.15 11.59 -20.98
C GLN A 18 -1.91 11.34 -20.12
N TYR A 19 -0.85 12.12 -20.32
CA TYR A 19 0.38 12.00 -19.53
C TYR A 19 0.14 12.25 -18.04
N ARG A 20 -0.62 13.31 -17.69
CA ARG A 20 -0.99 13.58 -16.30
C ARG A 20 -1.81 12.45 -15.68
N GLY A 21 -2.75 11.88 -16.44
CA GLY A 21 -3.54 10.73 -16.00
C GLY A 21 -2.68 9.47 -15.77
N MET A 22 -1.72 9.18 -16.65
CA MET A 22 -0.79 8.07 -16.48
C MET A 22 0.14 8.28 -15.28
N SER A 23 0.67 9.49 -15.12
CA SER A 23 1.55 9.85 -13.99
C SER A 23 0.84 9.70 -12.64
N ALA A 24 -0.39 10.23 -12.52
CA ALA A 24 -1.18 10.08 -11.30
C ALA A 24 -1.50 8.62 -10.95
N ARG A 25 -1.78 7.79 -11.97
CA ARG A 25 -1.99 6.34 -11.75
C ARG A 25 -0.71 5.64 -11.30
N LEU A 26 0.43 5.98 -11.88
CA LEU A 26 1.74 5.43 -11.50
C LEU A 26 2.10 5.80 -10.06
N GLU A 27 1.88 7.05 -9.67
CA GLU A 27 2.09 7.52 -8.30
C GLU A 27 1.27 6.69 -7.30
N VAL A 28 -0.02 6.51 -7.57
CA VAL A 28 -0.92 5.72 -6.71
C VAL A 28 -0.47 4.25 -6.59
N VAL A 29 -0.16 3.59 -7.71
CA VAL A 29 0.29 2.19 -7.69
C VAL A 29 1.61 2.05 -6.94
N THR A 30 2.54 2.99 -7.14
CA THR A 30 3.84 2.98 -6.45
C THR A 30 3.68 3.20 -4.95
N ASN A 31 2.72 4.04 -4.55
CA ASN A 31 2.46 4.33 -3.14
C ASN A 31 1.90 3.11 -2.40
N LEU A 32 0.84 2.47 -2.92
CA LEU A 32 0.31 1.23 -2.34
C LEU A 32 1.34 0.10 -2.30
N TYR A 33 2.13 -0.04 -3.36
CA TYR A 33 3.20 -1.05 -3.40
C TYR A 33 4.28 -0.78 -2.34
N SER A 34 4.69 0.47 -2.17
CA SER A 34 5.68 0.86 -1.15
C SER A 34 5.12 0.67 0.26
N ALA A 35 3.83 0.97 0.46
CA ALA A 35 3.12 0.76 1.71
C ALA A 35 3.08 -0.73 2.09
N LYS A 36 2.82 -1.61 1.11
CA LYS A 36 2.92 -3.05 1.28
C LYS A 36 4.32 -3.49 1.71
N LEU A 37 5.38 -3.00 1.08
CA LEU A 37 6.76 -3.31 1.47
C LEU A 37 7.07 -2.86 2.90
N MET A 38 6.56 -1.70 3.32
CA MET A 38 6.70 -1.21 4.68
C MET A 38 6.00 -2.13 5.69
N VAL A 39 4.76 -2.55 5.39
CA VAL A 39 4.02 -3.53 6.20
C VAL A 39 4.78 -4.86 6.29
N GLU A 40 5.33 -5.35 5.18
CA GLU A 40 6.15 -6.56 5.18
C GLU A 40 7.38 -6.41 6.08
N SER A 41 8.03 -5.25 6.05
CA SER A 41 9.16 -4.93 6.92
C SER A 41 8.75 -4.89 8.40
N ILE A 42 7.63 -4.24 8.75
CA ILE A 42 7.11 -4.19 10.13
C ILE A 42 6.85 -5.61 10.64
N VAL A 43 6.16 -6.44 9.87
CA VAL A 43 5.81 -7.81 10.28
C VAL A 43 7.04 -8.70 10.44
N ARG A 44 8.08 -8.53 9.59
CA ARG A 44 9.28 -9.38 9.60
C ARG A 44 10.41 -8.89 10.53
N SER A 45 10.54 -7.59 10.74
CA SER A 45 11.57 -7.01 11.61
C SER A 45 11.23 -7.10 13.10
N ALA A 46 9.95 -7.36 13.40
CA ALA A 46 9.35 -7.46 14.72
C ALA A 46 9.74 -8.71 15.54
N ASN A 47 10.94 -9.29 15.36
CA ASN A 47 11.42 -10.36 16.25
C ASN A 47 11.38 -9.85 17.70
N ARG A 48 10.54 -10.47 18.56
CA ARG A 48 10.20 -10.05 19.96
C ARG A 48 9.11 -8.99 20.15
N VAL A 49 8.47 -8.51 19.10
CA VAL A 49 7.38 -7.54 19.22
C VAL A 49 6.03 -8.26 19.24
N SER A 50 5.18 -7.93 20.22
CA SER A 50 3.84 -8.51 20.35
C SER A 50 2.96 -8.17 19.14
N GLU A 51 2.01 -9.04 18.84
CA GLU A 51 1.07 -8.83 17.73
C GLU A 51 0.32 -7.49 17.84
N ALA A 52 -0.08 -7.10 19.05
CA ALA A 52 -0.74 -5.83 19.31
C ALA A 52 0.11 -4.64 18.86
N ASN A 53 1.43 -4.71 19.06
CA ASN A 53 2.34 -3.65 18.62
C ASN A 53 2.55 -3.67 17.10
N ILE A 54 2.63 -4.86 16.47
CA ILE A 54 2.64 -4.94 14.99
C ILE A 54 1.39 -4.29 14.40
N ARG A 55 0.20 -4.65 14.91
CA ARG A 55 -1.07 -4.05 14.45
C ARG A 55 -1.08 -2.55 14.67
N SER A 56 -0.59 -2.09 15.83
CA SER A 56 -0.48 -0.66 16.14
C SER A 56 0.43 0.07 15.16
N GLN A 57 1.60 -0.48 14.81
CA GLN A 57 2.51 0.11 13.84
C GLN A 57 1.93 0.13 12.42
N ILE A 58 1.27 -0.96 12.00
CA ILE A 58 0.57 -0.99 10.71
C ILE A 58 -0.53 0.07 10.68
N ASN A 59 -1.35 0.19 11.72
CA ASN A 59 -2.42 1.20 11.78
C ASN A 59 -1.92 2.65 11.70
N LYS A 60 -0.65 2.90 12.06
CA LYS A 60 0.01 4.21 11.94
C LYS A 60 0.63 4.45 10.57
N LEU A 61 0.46 3.56 9.59
CA LEU A 61 1.06 3.67 8.27
C LEU A 61 0.75 5.01 7.60
N SER A 62 -0.47 5.54 7.77
CA SER A 62 -0.88 6.83 7.23
C SER A 62 -0.19 8.05 7.86
N GLU A 63 0.48 7.89 8.99
CA GLU A 63 1.23 8.95 9.67
C GLU A 63 2.65 9.12 9.09
N TYR A 64 3.13 8.15 8.30
CA TYR A 64 4.44 8.21 7.69
C TYR A 64 4.43 9.09 6.42
N PRO A 65 5.45 9.95 6.24
CA PRO A 65 5.55 10.79 5.05
C PRO A 65 5.51 9.97 3.76
N GLY A 66 4.65 10.36 2.83
CA GLY A 66 4.42 9.68 1.56
C GLY A 66 3.29 8.64 1.57
N PHE A 67 2.75 8.27 2.74
CA PHE A 67 1.66 7.31 2.89
C PHE A 67 0.34 7.93 3.38
N GLU A 68 0.21 9.25 3.35
CA GLU A 68 -0.93 9.99 3.93
C GLU A 68 -2.29 9.57 3.31
N GLU A 69 -2.22 9.08 2.08
CA GLU A 69 -3.35 8.69 1.23
C GLU A 69 -3.63 7.19 1.28
N VAL A 70 -2.78 6.43 1.99
CA VAL A 70 -2.96 5.02 2.25
C VAL A 70 -3.65 4.85 3.60
N GLU A 71 -4.75 4.14 3.60
CA GLU A 71 -5.54 3.82 4.78
C GLU A 71 -5.45 2.34 5.09
N VAL A 72 -5.33 2.01 6.37
CA VAL A 72 -5.46 0.64 6.83
C VAL A 72 -6.92 0.35 7.10
N VAL A 73 -7.53 -0.48 6.25
CA VAL A 73 -8.94 -0.88 6.40
C VAL A 73 -9.07 -2.00 7.42
N ASN A 74 -8.18 -2.99 7.36
CA ASN A 74 -8.20 -4.11 8.28
C ASN A 74 -6.82 -4.75 8.40
N VAL A 75 -6.53 -5.27 9.60
CA VAL A 75 -5.37 -6.11 9.90
C VAL A 75 -5.87 -7.27 10.74
N GLU A 76 -5.83 -8.47 10.17
CA GLU A 76 -6.15 -9.72 10.83
C GLU A 76 -4.89 -10.58 10.91
N SER A 77 -4.82 -11.47 11.89
CA SER A 77 -3.75 -12.47 11.94
C SER A 77 -4.26 -13.80 12.44
N GLU A 78 -3.66 -14.85 11.89
CA GLU A 78 -4.00 -16.24 12.17
C GLU A 78 -2.72 -17.04 12.44
N GLU A 79 -2.79 -17.96 13.39
CA GLU A 79 -1.71 -18.91 13.68
C GLU A 79 -1.74 -20.07 12.70
N ILE A 80 -0.57 -20.44 12.17
CA ILE A 80 -0.44 -21.60 11.29
C ILE A 80 -0.04 -22.82 12.12
N GLY A 81 -0.90 -23.84 12.11
CA GLY A 81 -0.59 -25.12 12.76
C GLY A 81 -0.66 -25.08 14.29
N GLY A 82 -1.37 -24.10 14.86
CA GLY A 82 -1.60 -24.01 16.31
C GLY A 82 -0.38 -23.68 17.15
N SER A 83 0.65 -23.07 16.54
CA SER A 83 1.83 -22.57 17.22
C SER A 83 1.95 -21.05 17.04
N ALA A 84 2.25 -20.35 18.14
CA ALA A 84 2.49 -18.91 18.14
C ALA A 84 3.71 -18.50 17.29
N GLU A 85 4.60 -19.45 16.98
CA GLU A 85 5.81 -19.22 16.17
C GLU A 85 5.50 -18.85 14.72
N LYS A 86 4.38 -19.31 14.17
CA LYS A 86 4.05 -19.16 12.74
C LYS A 86 2.74 -18.42 12.62
N ARG A 87 2.77 -17.22 12.04
CA ARG A 87 1.57 -16.39 11.85
C ARG A 87 1.47 -15.85 10.43
N VAL A 88 0.25 -15.72 9.94
CA VAL A 88 -0.07 -14.97 8.73
C VAL A 88 -0.84 -13.73 9.13
N PHE A 89 -0.38 -12.58 8.67
CA PHE A 89 -1.10 -11.32 8.75
C PHE A 89 -1.83 -11.08 7.43
N LYS A 90 -3.14 -10.94 7.47
CA LYS A 90 -3.95 -10.48 6.35
C LYS A 90 -4.16 -8.98 6.51
N VAL A 91 -3.65 -8.21 5.57
CA VAL A 91 -3.69 -6.75 5.62
C VAL A 91 -4.48 -6.24 4.42
N ILE A 92 -5.40 -5.32 4.71
CA ILE A 92 -6.21 -4.62 3.71
C ILE A 92 -5.83 -3.15 3.75
N LEU A 93 -5.20 -2.68 2.68
CA LEU A 93 -4.88 -1.27 2.49
C LEU A 93 -5.82 -0.67 1.46
N ARG A 94 -6.20 0.59 1.65
CA ARG A 94 -7.01 1.36 0.71
C ARG A 94 -6.27 2.62 0.30
N ASP A 95 -6.18 2.88 -0.99
CA ASP A 95 -5.83 4.22 -1.47
C ASP A 95 -7.08 5.11 -1.46
N LYS A 96 -7.04 6.20 -0.69
CA LYS A 96 -8.17 7.13 -0.52
C LYS A 96 -8.52 7.90 -1.79
N ARG A 97 -7.55 8.13 -2.68
CA ARG A 97 -7.73 8.92 -3.91
C ARG A 97 -8.57 8.17 -4.93
N LEU A 98 -8.42 6.85 -4.98
CA LEU A 98 -9.12 5.99 -5.95
C LEU A 98 -10.14 5.04 -5.32
N SER A 99 -10.25 5.00 -3.98
CA SER A 99 -11.06 4.03 -3.23
C SER A 99 -10.74 2.58 -3.63
N ARG A 100 -9.48 2.31 -3.99
CA ARG A 100 -9.00 0.98 -4.38
C ARG A 100 -8.45 0.28 -3.17
N GLU A 101 -8.94 -0.91 -2.91
CA GLU A 101 -8.44 -1.78 -1.85
C GLU A 101 -7.48 -2.83 -2.40
N GLU A 102 -6.41 -3.10 -1.66
CA GLU A 102 -5.51 -4.22 -1.89
C GLU A 102 -5.42 -5.09 -0.65
N VAL A 103 -5.64 -6.37 -0.86
CA VAL A 103 -5.53 -7.41 0.17
C VAL A 103 -4.24 -8.18 -0.08
N PHE A 104 -3.42 -8.34 0.94
CA PHE A 104 -2.23 -9.17 0.86
C PHE A 104 -1.94 -9.86 2.19
N TYR A 105 -1.09 -10.88 2.11
CA TYR A 105 -0.76 -11.75 3.23
C TYR A 105 0.74 -11.65 3.51
N VAL A 106 1.10 -11.50 4.79
CA VAL A 106 2.48 -11.46 5.24
C VAL A 106 2.72 -12.56 6.24
N TYR A 107 3.62 -13.47 5.92
CA TYR A 107 4.07 -14.52 6.83
C TYR A 107 5.12 -13.99 7.82
N ARG A 108 4.94 -14.34 9.08
CA ARG A 108 5.91 -14.14 10.16
C ARG A 108 6.30 -15.49 10.75
N PHE A 109 7.60 -15.64 10.97
CA PHE A 109 8.16 -16.70 11.80
C PHE A 109 8.89 -16.06 12.98
N ASP A 110 8.43 -16.33 14.20
CA ASP A 110 9.08 -15.90 15.43
C ASP A 110 9.45 -17.13 16.28
N PRO A 111 10.73 -17.56 16.28
CA PRO A 111 11.17 -18.73 17.03
C PRO A 111 11.18 -18.52 18.55
N PHE A 112 10.83 -17.32 19.03
CA PHE A 112 10.79 -16.97 20.45
C PHE A 112 9.38 -16.61 20.92
N ALA A 113 8.35 -16.91 20.13
CA ALA A 113 6.97 -16.71 20.54
C ALA A 113 6.56 -17.76 21.58
N GLU A 114 6.21 -17.30 22.80
CA GLU A 114 5.68 -18.12 23.90
C GLU A 114 4.15 -18.19 23.89
#